data_AF-A0A971RTN2-F1
#
_entry.id   AF-A0A971RTN2-F1
#
_cell.length_a   1.000
_cell.length_b   1.000
_cell.length_c   1.000
_cell.angle_alpha   90.00
_cell.angle_beta   90.00
_cell.angle_gamma   90.00
#
_symmetry.space_group_name_H-M   'P 1'
#
loop_
_entity.id
_entity.type
_entity.pdbx_description
1 polymer ?
#
loop_
_entity_poly.entity_id
_entity_poly.type
_entity_poly.pdbx_seq_one_letter_code
_entity_poly.pdbx_strand_id
1 'polypeptide(L)'
;MLILALNVIPLGDAANQTLHNTLFEDFSFLRLDYLVHFFAFLFFMVPILLGAMLDKPVFKEKAPLKYALLIIPSAIVFEALQFFVPFRKFNPIDMIYNLAGALLGCLIVFIFLKFSRSAQK
;
A
#
# COMPACT_ATOMS: atom_id res chain seq x y z
N MET A 1 8.54 -1.17 11.68
CA MET A 1 9.27 -2.08 12.60
C MET A 1 10.46 -2.80 11.95
N LEU A 2 10.45 -3.12 10.65
CA LEU A 2 11.58 -3.76 9.95
C LEU A 2 12.87 -2.91 9.89
N ILE A 3 12.75 -1.58 9.89
CA ILE A 3 13.88 -0.63 9.76
C ILE A 3 14.82 -0.65 10.98
N LEU A 4 14.32 -0.98 12.17
CA LEU A 4 15.16 -1.06 13.38
C LEU A 4 16.11 -2.26 13.35
N ALA A 5 15.75 -3.35 12.65
CA ALA A 5 16.56 -4.56 12.60
C ALA A 5 17.82 -4.40 11.72
N LEU A 6 17.76 -3.57 10.68
CA LEU A 6 18.89 -3.32 9.79
C LEU A 6 19.90 -2.32 10.37
N ASN A 7 19.51 -1.54 11.39
CA ASN A 7 20.38 -0.58 12.06
C ASN A 7 21.24 -1.22 13.19
N VAL A 8 21.10 -2.53 13.41
CA VAL A 8 21.77 -3.25 14.52
C VAL A 8 23.02 -4.01 14.06
N ILE A 9 23.34 -4.01 12.75
CA ILE A 9 24.53 -4.68 12.22
C ILE A 9 25.60 -3.62 11.91
N PRO A 10 26.66 -3.48 12.74
CA PRO A 10 27.69 -2.49 12.51
C PRO A 10 28.67 -2.99 11.44
N LEU A 11 28.45 -2.56 10.19
CA LEU A 11 29.46 -2.60 9.15
C LEU A 11 30.26 -1.29 9.29
N GLY A 12 31.57 -1.39 9.54
CA GLY A 12 32.41 -0.31 10.09
C GLY A 12 32.27 1.09 9.46
N ASP A 13 32.72 2.10 10.21
CA ASP A 13 32.36 3.53 10.06
C ASP A 13 32.48 4.11 8.63
N ALA A 14 33.47 3.67 7.84
CA ALA A 14 33.65 4.14 6.46
C ALA A 14 32.65 3.52 5.47
N ALA A 15 32.27 2.25 5.68
CA ALA A 15 31.24 1.58 4.88
C ALA A 15 29.86 2.15 5.22
N ASN A 16 29.61 2.43 6.49
CA ASN A 16 28.34 3.00 6.95
C ASN A 16 28.11 4.40 6.38
N GLN A 17 29.11 5.29 6.40
CA GLN A 17 28.98 6.66 5.86
C GLN A 17 28.80 6.70 4.33
N THR A 18 29.52 5.85 3.60
CA THR A 18 29.41 5.79 2.13
C THR A 18 28.08 5.17 1.69
N LEU A 19 27.60 4.15 2.41
CA LEU A 19 26.27 3.60 2.19
C LEU A 19 25.17 4.63 2.50
N HIS A 20 25.33 5.38 3.60
CA HIS A 20 24.35 6.38 4.02
C HIS A 20 24.25 7.57 3.06
N ASN A 21 25.37 8.02 2.50
CA ASN A 21 25.40 9.24 1.69
C ASN A 21 25.16 8.97 0.20
N THR A 22 25.57 7.80 -0.33
CA THR A 22 25.48 7.53 -1.78
C THR A 22 24.25 6.71 -2.16
N LEU A 23 23.71 5.87 -1.28
CA LEU A 23 22.51 5.07 -1.59
C LEU A 23 21.19 5.72 -1.13
N PHE A 24 21.20 6.57 -0.09
CA PHE A 24 19.95 7.19 0.40
C PHE A 24 19.62 8.53 -0.26
N GLU A 25 20.59 9.26 -0.82
CA GLU A 25 20.29 10.48 -1.60
C GLU A 25 19.73 10.15 -3.00
N ASP A 26 20.25 9.12 -3.68
CA ASP A 26 19.81 8.76 -5.03
C ASP A 26 18.49 7.97 -5.07
N PHE A 27 18.16 7.21 -4.02
CA PHE A 27 16.90 6.45 -3.92
C PHE A 27 15.75 7.23 -3.26
N SER A 28 15.79 8.56 -3.27
CA SER A 28 14.74 9.43 -2.72
C SER A 28 13.33 9.10 -3.26
N PHE A 29 13.20 8.54 -4.48
CA PHE A 29 11.93 8.11 -5.08
C PHE A 29 11.56 6.62 -4.87
N LEU A 30 12.48 5.79 -4.37
CA LEU A 30 12.31 4.34 -4.15
C LEU A 30 12.64 3.98 -2.70
N ARG A 31 12.39 4.91 -1.78
CA ARG A 31 12.50 4.67 -0.36
C ARG A 31 11.52 3.55 0.02
N LEU A 32 12.00 2.60 0.81
CA LEU A 32 11.25 1.40 1.18
C LEU A 32 9.89 1.74 1.82
N ASP A 33 9.77 2.90 2.46
CA ASP A 33 8.51 3.40 3.02
C ASP A 33 7.42 3.60 1.96
N TYR A 34 7.75 4.16 0.80
CA TYR A 34 6.80 4.38 -0.30
C TYR A 34 6.28 3.06 -0.87
N LEU A 35 7.15 2.05 -0.99
CA LEU A 35 6.73 0.70 -1.35
C LEU A 35 5.81 0.10 -0.30
N VAL A 36 6.10 0.29 0.99
CA VAL A 36 5.20 -0.17 2.07
C VAL A 36 3.84 0.51 1.96
N HIS A 37 3.77 1.81 1.72
CA HIS A 37 2.52 2.54 1.51
C HIS A 37 1.71 1.97 0.33
N PHE A 38 2.37 1.76 -0.80
CA PHE A 38 1.76 1.15 -1.97
C PHE A 38 1.23 -0.26 -1.70
N PHE A 39 2.08 -1.16 -1.18
CA PHE A 39 1.70 -2.55 -0.93
C PHE A 39 0.69 -2.69 0.19
N ALA A 40 0.71 -1.82 1.20
CA ALA A 40 -0.30 -1.81 2.27
C ALA A 40 -1.70 -1.57 1.68
N PHE A 41 -1.85 -0.57 0.81
CA PHE A 41 -3.14 -0.28 0.16
C PHE A 41 -3.52 -1.29 -0.91
N LEU A 42 -2.54 -1.90 -1.58
CA LEU A 42 -2.79 -3.00 -2.50
C LEU A 42 -3.31 -4.24 -1.76
N PHE A 43 -2.79 -4.54 -0.56
CA PHE A 43 -3.14 -5.72 0.22
C PHE A 43 -4.63 -5.75 0.64
N PHE A 44 -5.29 -4.59 0.75
CA PHE A 44 -6.73 -4.52 1.07
C PHE A 44 -7.63 -5.19 0.02
N MET A 45 -7.13 -5.48 -1.19
CA MET A 45 -7.91 -6.25 -2.17
C MET A 45 -8.03 -7.74 -1.81
N VAL A 46 -7.08 -8.29 -1.04
CA VAL A 46 -6.97 -9.74 -0.78
C VAL A 46 -8.26 -10.33 -0.18
N PRO A 47 -8.89 -9.75 0.85
CA PRO A 47 -10.16 -10.27 1.38
C PRO A 47 -11.29 -10.28 0.34
N ILE A 48 -11.31 -9.32 -0.58
CA ILE A 48 -12.32 -9.23 -1.64
C ILE A 48 -12.14 -10.37 -2.64
N LEU A 49 -10.90 -10.61 -3.07
CA LEU A 49 -10.56 -11.68 -4.00
C LEU A 49 -10.81 -13.06 -3.37
N LEU A 50 -10.32 -13.29 -2.15
CA LEU A 50 -10.54 -14.55 -1.43
C LEU A 50 -12.02 -14.82 -1.16
N GLY A 51 -12.78 -13.80 -0.75
CA GLY A 51 -14.22 -13.94 -0.55
C GLY A 51 -14.93 -14.36 -1.84
N ALA A 52 -14.54 -13.82 -2.99
CA ALA A 52 -15.09 -14.22 -4.28
C ALA A 52 -14.65 -15.64 -4.71
N MET A 53 -13.42 -16.06 -4.42
CA MET A 53 -12.92 -17.41 -4.72
C MET A 53 -13.57 -18.50 -3.87
N LEU A 54 -13.99 -18.17 -2.65
CA LEU A 54 -14.59 -19.10 -1.68
C LEU A 54 -16.13 -19.05 -1.69
N ASP A 55 -16.75 -18.42 -2.69
CA ASP A 55 -18.20 -18.16 -2.76
C ASP A 55 -18.79 -17.48 -1.51
N LYS A 56 -17.96 -16.72 -0.79
CA LYS A 56 -18.32 -15.91 0.39
C LYS A 56 -17.93 -14.44 0.16
N PRO A 57 -18.59 -13.75 -0.80
CA PRO A 57 -18.18 -12.41 -1.18
C PRO A 57 -18.37 -11.42 -0.02
N VAL A 58 -17.33 -10.64 0.26
CA VAL A 58 -17.35 -9.56 1.28
C VAL A 58 -18.46 -8.54 0.97
N PHE A 59 -18.66 -8.24 -0.31
CA PHE A 59 -19.75 -7.38 -0.78
C PHE A 59 -20.66 -8.16 -1.73
N LYS A 60 -21.95 -8.26 -1.39
CA LYS A 60 -22.95 -8.97 -2.22
C LYS A 60 -23.13 -8.31 -3.60
N GLU A 61 -23.46 -7.02 -3.59
CA GLU A 61 -23.75 -6.25 -4.78
C GLU A 61 -22.79 -5.08 -4.96
N LYS A 62 -22.53 -4.71 -6.23
CA LYS A 62 -21.66 -3.60 -6.62
C LYS A 62 -20.29 -3.64 -5.91
N ALA A 63 -19.74 -4.83 -5.73
CA ALA A 63 -18.50 -5.07 -4.98
C ALA A 63 -17.31 -4.19 -5.45
N PRO A 64 -17.03 -4.02 -6.76
CA PRO A 64 -15.97 -3.12 -7.20
C PRO A 64 -16.18 -1.67 -6.75
N LEU A 65 -17.42 -1.17 -6.85
CA LEU A 65 -17.76 0.20 -6.45
C LEU A 65 -17.65 0.39 -4.94
N LYS A 66 -18.17 -0.56 -4.15
CA LYS A 66 -18.10 -0.51 -2.68
C LYS A 66 -16.66 -0.58 -2.19
N TYR A 67 -15.85 -1.43 -2.81
CA TYR A 67 -14.42 -1.49 -2.54
C TYR A 67 -13.73 -0.15 -2.86
N ALA A 68 -13.97 0.42 -4.05
CA ALA A 68 -13.40 1.71 -4.44
C ALA A 68 -13.80 2.85 -3.49
N LEU A 69 -15.07 2.93 -3.11
CA LEU A 69 -15.60 3.90 -2.14
C LEU A 69 -15.01 3.74 -0.74
N LEU A 70 -14.55 2.55 -0.38
CA LEU A 70 -13.88 2.31 0.90
C LEU A 70 -12.39 2.68 0.81
N ILE A 71 -11.68 2.17 -0.19
CA ILE A 71 -10.22 2.19 -0.20
C ILE A 71 -9.64 3.53 -0.65
N ILE A 72 -10.28 4.23 -1.61
CA ILE A 72 -9.77 5.51 -2.12
C ILE A 72 -9.82 6.59 -1.03
N PRO A 73 -10.95 6.81 -0.32
CA PRO A 73 -10.96 7.74 0.80
C PRO A 73 -10.02 7.30 1.92
N SER A 74 -9.89 5.99 2.17
CA SER A 74 -8.96 5.48 3.18
C SER A 74 -7.50 5.84 2.85
N ALA A 75 -7.08 5.81 1.59
CA ALA A 75 -5.72 6.20 1.18
C ALA A 75 -5.37 7.66 1.57
N ILE A 76 -6.37 8.54 1.53
CA ILE A 76 -6.23 9.96 1.90
C ILE A 76 -6.32 10.10 3.43
N VAL A 77 -7.32 9.47 4.04
CA VAL A 77 -7.57 9.59 5.49
C VAL A 77 -6.40 9.03 6.29
N PHE A 78 -5.81 7.89 5.92
CA PHE A 78 -4.67 7.33 6.66
C PHE A 78 -3.45 8.25 6.64
N GLU A 79 -3.23 8.98 5.54
CA GLU A 79 -2.17 9.97 5.48
C GLU A 79 -2.52 11.22 6.29
N ALA A 80 -3.77 11.68 6.22
CA ALA A 80 -4.26 12.79 7.04
C ALA A 80 -4.24 12.45 8.55
N LEU A 81 -4.44 11.19 8.94
CA LEU A 81 -4.35 10.76 10.34
C LEU A 81 -2.94 10.94 10.91
N GLN A 82 -1.90 11.00 10.06
CA GLN A 82 -0.55 11.30 10.51
C GLN A 82 -0.43 12.69 11.14
N PHE A 83 -1.32 13.65 10.84
CA PHE A 83 -1.39 14.94 11.53
C PHE A 83 -1.62 14.81 13.04
N PHE A 84 -2.27 13.73 13.47
CA PHE A 84 -2.58 13.50 14.88
C PHE A 84 -1.55 12.60 15.57
N VAL A 85 -0.58 12.05 14.83
CA VAL A 85 0.46 11.18 15.39
C VAL A 85 1.68 12.04 15.76
N PRO A 86 2.10 12.06 17.04
CA PRO A 86 3.29 12.80 17.46
C PRO A 86 4.51 12.39 16.65
N PHE A 87 5.34 13.36 16.26
CA PHE A 87 6.58 13.16 15.50
C PHE A 87 6.41 12.62 14.07
N ARG A 88 5.18 12.51 13.55
CA ARG A 88 4.90 12.26 12.13
C ARG A 88 4.39 13.54 11.48
N LYS A 89 4.72 13.70 10.19
CA LYS A 89 4.24 14.80 9.36
C LYS A 89 3.52 14.19 8.16
N PHE A 90 2.44 14.84 7.75
CA PHE A 90 1.79 14.54 6.48
C PHE A 90 2.79 14.62 5.33
N ASN A 91 2.85 13.58 4.52
CA ASN A 91 3.70 13.51 3.34
C ASN A 91 2.84 13.31 2.09
N PRO A 92 2.77 14.30 1.18
CA PRO A 92 2.04 14.17 -0.07
C PRO A 92 2.50 12.99 -0.93
N ILE A 93 3.79 12.62 -0.85
CA ILE A 93 4.33 11.49 -1.62
C ILE A 93 3.77 10.17 -1.07
N ASP A 94 3.74 9.98 0.25
CA ASP A 94 3.12 8.79 0.87
C ASP A 94 1.64 8.65 0.47
N MET A 95 0.91 9.78 0.41
CA MET A 95 -0.47 9.80 -0.09
C MET A 95 -0.58 9.30 -1.54
N ILE A 96 0.34 9.70 -2.42
CA ILE A 96 0.36 9.26 -3.82
C ILE A 96 0.60 7.75 -3.89
N TYR A 97 1.53 7.21 -3.11
CA TYR A 97 1.77 5.75 -3.09
C TYR A 97 0.59 4.97 -2.50
N ASN A 98 -0.06 5.47 -1.44
CA ASN A 98 -1.32 4.91 -0.93
C ASN A 98 -2.39 4.86 -2.03
N LEU A 99 -2.58 5.98 -2.74
CA LEU A 99 -3.55 6.09 -3.84
C LEU A 99 -3.20 5.18 -5.01
N ALA A 100 -1.93 5.07 -5.39
CA ALA A 100 -1.47 4.17 -6.44
C ALA A 100 -1.79 2.70 -6.11
N GLY A 101 -1.52 2.28 -4.88
CA GLY A 101 -1.87 0.94 -4.39
C GLY A 101 -3.38 0.70 -4.39
N ALA A 102 -4.14 1.68 -3.93
CA ALA A 102 -5.60 1.64 -3.90
C ALA A 102 -6.22 1.56 -5.32
N LEU A 103 -5.72 2.36 -6.26
CA LEU A 103 -6.19 2.38 -7.66
C LEU A 103 -5.84 1.08 -8.38
N LEU A 104 -4.62 0.56 -8.20
CA LEU A 104 -4.25 -0.73 -8.76
C LEU A 104 -5.10 -1.86 -8.16
N GLY A 105 -5.33 -1.84 -6.84
CA GLY A 105 -6.23 -2.79 -6.19
C GLY A 105 -7.66 -2.72 -6.74
N CYS A 106 -8.18 -1.50 -6.99
CA CYS A 106 -9.50 -1.32 -7.62
C CYS A 106 -9.55 -1.94 -9.01
N LEU A 107 -8.50 -1.73 -9.82
CA LEU A 107 -8.40 -2.29 -11.16
C LEU A 107 -8.38 -3.82 -11.12
N ILE A 108 -7.56 -4.41 -10.25
CA ILE A 108 -7.46 -5.87 -10.08
C ILE A 108 -8.81 -6.45 -9.64
N VAL A 109 -9.45 -5.87 -8.62
CA VAL A 109 -10.77 -6.31 -8.14
C VAL A 109 -11.82 -6.21 -9.25
N PHE A 110 -11.84 -5.12 -10.00
CA PHE A 110 -12.78 -4.94 -11.11
C PHE A 110 -12.60 -6.02 -12.19
N ILE A 111 -11.36 -6.22 -12.65
CA ILE A 111 -11.04 -7.24 -13.66
C ILE A 111 -11.40 -8.63 -13.14
N PHE A 112 -10.94 -8.98 -11.95
CA PHE A 112 -11.14 -10.30 -11.36
C PHE A 112 -12.63 -10.64 -11.22
N LEU A 113 -13.43 -9.74 -10.63
CA LEU A 113 -14.86 -9.97 -10.43
C LEU A 113 -15.63 -9.97 -11.76
N LYS A 114 -15.18 -9.21 -12.77
CA LYS A 114 -15.77 -9.25 -14.11
C LYS A 114 -15.55 -10.61 -14.78
N PHE A 115 -14.34 -11.16 -14.70
CA PHE A 115 -14.03 -12.49 -15.24
C PHE A 115 -14.74 -13.61 -14.47
N SER A 116 -14.71 -13.57 -13.13
CA SER A 116 -15.37 -14.57 -12.27
C SER A 116 -16.88 -14.68 -12.56
N ARG A 117 -17.57 -13.55 -12.76
CA ARG A 117 -19.00 -13.54 -13.14
C ARG A 117 -19.27 -14.03 -14.56
N SER A 118 -18.31 -13.88 -15.47
CA SER A 118 -18.43 -14.39 -16.84
C SER A 118 -18.29 -15.90 -16.92
N ALA A 119 -17.58 -16.52 -15.97
CA ALA A 119 -17.39 -17.97 -15.91
C ALA A 119 -18.56 -18.72 -15.24
N GLN A 120 -19.44 -18.00 -14.53
CA GLN A 120 -20.63 -18.57 -13.85
C GLN A 120 -21.92 -18.46 -14.68
N LYS A 121 -21.87 -17.89 -15.89
CA LYS A 121 -22.98 -17.84 -16.85
C LYS A 121 -22.81 -18.93 -17.90
#